data_AF-A0AB36PCI9-F1
#
_entry.id   AF-A0AB36PCI9-F1
#
_cell.length_a   1.000
_cell.length_b   1.000
_cell.length_c   1.000
_cell.angle_alpha   90.00
_cell.angle_beta   90.00
_cell.angle_gamma   90.00
#
_symmetry.space_group_name_H-M   'P 1'
#
loop_
_entity.id
_entity.type
_entity.pdbx_description
1 polymer ?
#
loop_
_entity_poly.entity_id
_entity_poly.type
_entity_poly.pdbx_seq_one_letter_code
_entity_poly.pdbx_strand_id
1 'polypeptide(L)'
;MTITQHGGGNGADVGQGSDDSSIDLTQRGFGNSATLDQWNGKNSEMTVKQFGGGNGAAVDQTASNSSVNVTQVGFGNNATAHQY
;
A
#
# COMPACT_ATOMS: atom_id res chain seq x y z
N MET A 1 -8.68 -2.33 -6.86
CA MET A 1 -8.34 -1.52 -5.68
C MET A 1 -9.30 -1.78 -4.53
N THR A 2 -8.78 -2.17 -3.37
CA THR A 2 -9.50 -2.30 -2.09
C THR A 2 -8.72 -1.58 -0.99
N ILE A 3 -9.40 -0.77 -0.18
CA ILE A 3 -8.79 -0.09 0.96
C ILE A 3 -9.64 -0.39 2.19
N THR A 4 -9.03 -1.01 3.20
CA THR A 4 -9.67 -1.36 4.47
C THR A 4 -8.97 -0.64 5.62
N GLN A 5 -9.71 0.20 6.33
CA GLN A 5 -9.18 0.95 7.47
C GLN A 5 -9.99 0.62 8.73
N HIS A 6 -9.30 0.27 9.79
CA HIS A 6 -9.87 0.00 11.10
C HIS A 6 -9.13 0.82 12.16
N GLY A 7 -9.85 1.64 12.92
CA GLY A 7 -9.31 2.58 13.91
C GLY A 7 -9.45 4.04 13.47
N GLY A 8 -8.61 4.94 13.99
CA GLY A 8 -8.83 6.39 13.86
C GLY A 8 -7.64 7.15 13.26
N GLY A 9 -7.91 8.09 12.36
CA GLY A 9 -6.87 8.97 11.78
C GLY A 9 -5.93 8.29 10.80
N ASN A 10 -6.34 7.16 10.20
CA ASN A 10 -5.58 6.55 9.11
C ASN A 10 -5.83 7.33 7.80
N GLY A 11 -4.79 7.57 7.03
CA GLY A 11 -4.83 8.18 5.71
C GLY A 11 -4.29 7.22 4.64
N ALA A 12 -4.91 7.26 3.47
CA ALA A 12 -4.48 6.48 2.31
C ALA A 12 -4.65 7.33 1.05
N ASP A 13 -3.59 7.44 0.27
CA ASP A 13 -3.60 7.97 -1.09
C ASP A 13 -3.22 6.82 -2.04
N VAL A 14 -4.10 6.51 -2.99
CA VAL A 14 -3.95 5.30 -3.82
C VAL A 14 -4.34 5.62 -5.27
N GLY A 15 -3.36 5.52 -6.18
CA GLY A 15 -3.52 5.62 -7.62
C GLY A 15 -3.35 4.26 -8.31
N GLN A 16 -4.33 3.85 -9.12
CA GLN A 16 -4.23 2.63 -9.94
C GLN A 16 -4.56 2.96 -11.41
N GLY A 17 -3.57 2.83 -12.30
CA GLY A 17 -3.64 3.07 -13.74
C GLY A 17 -3.11 1.90 -14.58
N SER A 18 -3.20 0.68 -14.06
CA SER A 18 -2.67 -0.57 -14.63
C SER A 18 -3.77 -1.57 -15.03
N ASP A 19 -3.58 -2.29 -16.13
CA ASP A 19 -4.53 -3.30 -16.62
C ASP A 19 -4.43 -4.60 -15.80
N ASP A 20 -5.57 -5.26 -15.51
CA ASP A 20 -5.66 -6.53 -14.78
C ASP A 20 -4.87 -6.58 -13.47
N SER A 21 -4.78 -5.44 -12.78
CA SER A 21 -3.94 -5.29 -11.59
C SER A 21 -4.79 -4.95 -10.36
N SER A 22 -4.26 -5.22 -9.17
CA SER A 22 -4.96 -4.97 -7.90
C SER A 22 -4.06 -4.34 -6.86
N ILE A 23 -4.59 -3.30 -6.20
CA ILE A 23 -4.03 -2.76 -4.96
C ILE A 23 -4.95 -3.16 -3.79
N ASP A 24 -4.39 -3.77 -2.76
CA ASP A 24 -5.05 -4.10 -1.49
C ASP A 24 -4.30 -3.45 -0.30
N LEU A 25 -4.93 -2.46 0.31
CA LEU A 25 -4.42 -1.78 1.51
C LEU A 25 -5.25 -2.14 2.74
N THR A 26 -4.59 -2.56 3.82
CA THR A 26 -5.19 -2.78 5.13
C THR A 26 -4.46 -1.97 6.20
N GLN A 27 -5.15 -1.05 6.86
CA GLN A 27 -4.62 -0.28 7.99
C GLN A 27 -5.44 -0.58 9.24
N ARG A 28 -4.80 -1.10 10.29
CA ARG A 28 -5.43 -1.39 11.57
C ARG A 28 -4.69 -0.71 12.72
N GLY A 29 -5.32 0.32 13.30
CA GLY A 29 -4.82 1.12 14.41
C GLY A 29 -5.03 2.60 14.15
N PHE A 30 -4.09 3.46 14.55
CA PHE A 30 -4.29 4.91 14.51
C PHE A 30 -3.17 5.69 13.81
N GLY A 31 -3.50 6.73 13.06
CA GLY A 31 -2.48 7.61 12.46
C GLY A 31 -1.61 6.94 11.39
N ASN A 32 -2.01 5.81 10.81
CA ASN A 32 -1.24 5.18 9.73
C ASN A 32 -1.43 5.98 8.43
N SER A 33 -0.38 6.09 7.62
CA SER A 33 -0.38 6.77 6.32
C SER A 33 0.16 5.82 5.25
N ALA A 34 -0.51 5.76 4.11
CA ALA A 34 -0.08 4.99 2.95
C ALA A 34 -0.23 5.82 1.68
N THR A 35 0.77 5.76 0.80
CA THR A 35 0.77 6.33 -0.56
C THR A 35 1.15 5.21 -1.52
N LEU A 36 0.23 4.81 -2.39
CA LEU A 36 0.36 3.63 -3.25
C LEU A 36 0.07 4.01 -4.70
N ASP A 37 1.04 3.84 -5.59
CA ASP A 37 0.91 4.16 -7.01
C ASP A 37 1.25 2.95 -7.87
N GLN A 38 0.27 2.48 -8.64
CA GLN A 38 0.44 1.39 -9.60
C GLN A 38 0.09 1.86 -11.01
N TRP A 39 1.09 1.98 -11.88
CA TRP A 39 0.95 2.57 -13.22
C TRP A 39 1.72 1.80 -14.28
N ASN A 40 1.21 1.68 -15.50
CA ASN A 40 1.91 1.05 -16.64
C ASN A 40 2.27 -0.45 -16.49
N GLY A 41 1.93 -1.09 -15.37
CA GLY A 41 2.00 -2.54 -15.20
C GLY A 41 0.77 -3.26 -15.77
N LYS A 42 0.92 -4.54 -16.11
CA LYS A 42 -0.19 -5.47 -16.38
C LYS A 42 -0.13 -6.65 -15.43
N ASN A 43 -1.28 -7.20 -15.02
CA ASN A 43 -1.37 -8.42 -14.22
C ASN A 43 -0.48 -8.38 -12.96
N SER A 44 -0.62 -7.31 -12.18
CA SER A 44 0.29 -6.98 -11.08
C SER A 44 -0.46 -6.73 -9.77
N GLU A 45 0.11 -7.18 -8.66
CA GLU A 45 -0.55 -7.13 -7.34
C GLU A 45 0.26 -6.32 -6.34
N MET A 46 -0.37 -5.38 -5.66
CA MET A 46 0.21 -4.59 -4.57
C MET A 46 -0.57 -4.84 -3.29
N THR A 47 0.08 -5.36 -2.26
CA THR A 47 -0.53 -5.54 -0.93
C THR A 47 0.23 -4.74 0.11
N VAL A 48 -0.46 -3.89 0.87
CA VAL A 48 0.10 -3.15 2.00
C VAL A 48 -0.72 -3.39 3.25
N LYS A 49 -0.05 -3.79 4.34
CA LYS A 49 -0.68 -4.08 5.64
C LYS A 49 0.05 -3.31 6.75
N GLN A 50 -0.64 -2.38 7.41
CA GLN A 50 -0.12 -1.60 8.52
C GLN A 50 -0.91 -1.92 9.79
N PHE A 51 -0.23 -2.47 10.79
CA PHE A 51 -0.80 -2.80 12.10
C PHE A 51 -0.11 -1.97 13.19
N GLY A 52 -0.88 -1.26 14.00
CA GLY A 52 -0.37 -0.38 15.06
C GLY A 52 -0.58 1.10 14.72
N GLY A 53 0.31 1.99 15.15
CA GLY A 53 0.07 3.44 15.06
C GLY A 53 1.19 4.26 14.45
N GLY A 54 0.85 5.25 13.63
CA GLY A 54 1.84 6.15 13.04
C GLY A 54 2.75 5.49 11.99
N ASN A 55 2.33 4.38 11.36
CA ASN A 55 3.13 3.75 10.32
C ASN A 55 2.97 4.50 8.98
N GLY A 56 4.05 4.69 8.23
CA GLY A 56 4.09 5.26 6.88
C GLY A 56 4.49 4.23 5.85
N ALA A 57 3.75 4.11 4.75
CA ALA A 57 4.09 3.25 3.62
C ALA A 57 4.05 4.05 2.31
N ALA A 58 5.10 3.95 1.50
CA ALA A 58 5.13 4.50 0.15
C ALA A 58 5.48 3.36 -0.83
N VAL A 59 4.63 3.12 -1.83
CA VAL A 59 4.85 2.04 -2.81
C VAL A 59 4.61 2.54 -4.22
N ASP A 60 5.61 2.40 -5.09
CA ASP A 60 5.48 2.62 -6.54
C ASP A 60 5.72 1.31 -7.30
N GLN A 61 4.77 0.91 -8.14
CA GLN A 61 4.88 -0.30 -8.96
C GLN A 61 4.55 -0.01 -10.42
N THR A 62 5.56 -0.15 -11.29
CA THR A 62 5.41 0.00 -12.74
C THR A 62 5.72 -1.27 -13.54
N ALA A 63 6.28 -2.29 -12.90
CA ALA A 63 6.58 -3.58 -13.52
C ALA A 63 5.30 -4.37 -13.87
N SER A 64 5.29 -5.07 -15.01
CA SER A 64 4.23 -6.04 -15.34
C SER A 64 4.52 -7.42 -14.75
N ASN A 65 3.48 -8.22 -14.49
CA ASN A 65 3.56 -9.55 -13.87
C ASN A 65 4.35 -9.56 -12.55
N SER A 66 4.10 -8.55 -11.72
CA SER A 66 4.91 -8.27 -10.54
C SER A 66 4.06 -8.22 -9.27
N SER A 67 4.68 -8.50 -8.12
CA SER A 67 4.01 -8.36 -6.83
C SER A 67 4.86 -7.59 -5.81
N VAL A 68 4.22 -6.63 -5.14
CA VAL A 68 4.77 -5.92 -3.98
C VAL A 68 3.98 -6.29 -2.73
N ASN A 69 4.67 -6.67 -1.66
CA ASN A 69 4.06 -6.89 -0.36
C ASN A 69 4.79 -6.09 0.72
N VAL A 70 4.08 -5.17 1.37
CA VAL A 70 4.58 -4.39 2.50
C VAL A 70 3.77 -4.75 3.75
N THR A 71 4.46 -5.18 4.81
CA THR A 71 3.83 -5.40 6.12
C THR A 71 4.59 -4.64 7.20
N GLN A 72 3.91 -3.77 7.93
CA GLN A 72 4.44 -3.01 9.06
C GLN A 72 3.64 -3.33 10.31
N VAL A 73 4.34 -3.63 11.41
CA VAL A 73 3.74 -3.94 12.71
C VAL A 73 4.42 -3.11 13.79
N GLY A 74 3.65 -2.39 14.61
CA GLY A 74 4.18 -1.58 15.71
C GLY A 74 3.89 -0.08 15.52
N PHE A 75 4.76 0.76 16.08
CA PHE A 75 4.58 2.20 16.07
C PHE A 75 5.69 2.90 15.29
N GLY A 76 5.32 3.85 14.41
CA GLY A 76 6.28 4.72 13.74
C GLY A 76 7.13 4.04 12.66
N ASN A 77 6.70 2.90 12.09
CA ASN A 77 7.47 2.26 11.02
C ASN A 77 7.36 3.06 9.72
N ASN A 78 8.44 3.17 8.97
CA ASN A 78 8.42 3.72 7.61
C ASN A 78 8.93 2.68 6.61
N ALA A 79 8.17 2.41 5.55
CA ALA A 79 8.51 1.44 4.53
C ALA A 79 8.35 2.08 3.14
N THR A 80 9.35 1.85 2.30
CA THR A 80 9.32 2.29 0.91
C THR A 80 9.63 1.09 0.03
N ALA A 81 8.81 0.87 -0.99
CA ALA A 81 9.01 -0.18 -1.99
C ALA A 81 8.86 0.40 -3.39
N HIS A 82 9.79 0.09 -4.27
CA HIS A 82 9.73 0.44 -5.68
C HIS A 82 9.95 -0.80 -6.52
N GLN A 83 9.12 -1.00 -7.53
CA GLN A 83 9.25 -2.12 -8.46
C GLN A 83 9.05 -1.65 -9.90
N TYR A 84 10.11 -1.76 -10.70
CA TYR A 84 10.19 -1.28 -12.09
C TYR A 84 10.28 -2.42 -13.10
#